data_AF-A0A0C9ZA86-F1
#
_entry.id   AF-A0A0C9ZA86-F1
#
_cell.length_a   1.000
_cell.length_b   1.000
_cell.length_c   1.000
_cell.angle_alpha   90.00
_cell.angle_beta   90.00
_cell.angle_gamma   90.00
#
_symmetry.space_group_name_H-M   'P 1'
#
loop_
_entity.id
_entity.type
_entity.pdbx_description
1 polymer ?
#
loop_
_entity_poly.entity_id
_entity_poly.type
_entity_poly.pdbx_seq_one_letter_code
_entity_poly.pdbx_strand_id
1 'polypeptide(L)'
;MSSSSSVHDRLVTPRCYNMEELPEATSERTRLREILSRSNEEQMLLEKPLARHLLRGLAYTVGSALGYDPPTREECLAAFVIPNKVGLTTGARAWSKHGHRSQGTPGPSSGSACGGVQSRGWWGTPSGPVAEINEKALALFGKVVDHATWRNLHWLPHQVLVYEVRVEEGYGMRWSQDWSSAMGQDSLQQPRTTTTTTTTTTTTTSMSPAWVFRGFVEPMIVDGHQVGWRH
;
A
#
# COMPACT_ATOMS: atom_id res chain seq x y z
N MET A 1 -17.95 5.17 13.91
CA MET A 1 -18.10 3.78 14.41
C MET A 1 -16.98 2.97 13.81
N SER A 2 -15.89 2.79 14.55
CA SER A 2 -14.76 1.99 14.08
C SER A 2 -15.14 0.52 14.24
N SER A 3 -15.51 -0.12 13.13
CA SER A 3 -15.69 -1.57 13.12
C SER A 3 -14.36 -2.23 13.45
N SER A 4 -14.24 -2.78 14.66
CA SER A 4 -13.12 -3.64 15.05
C SER A 4 -13.20 -4.89 14.18
N SER A 5 -12.57 -4.85 13.01
CA SER A 5 -12.44 -6.00 12.12
C SER A 5 -11.78 -7.14 12.90
N SER A 6 -12.41 -8.32 12.87
CA SER A 6 -11.95 -9.46 13.66
C SER A 6 -10.56 -9.91 13.19
N VAL A 7 -9.76 -10.52 14.07
CA VAL A 7 -8.46 -11.08 13.65
C VAL A 7 -8.64 -12.10 12.51
N HIS A 8 -9.80 -12.77 12.44
CA HIS A 8 -10.13 -13.71 11.39
C HIS A 8 -10.34 -13.02 10.03
N ASP A 9 -10.88 -11.80 10.01
CA ASP A 9 -11.04 -10.99 8.79
C ASP A 9 -9.68 -10.59 8.21
N ARG A 10 -8.67 -10.41 9.08
CA ARG A 10 -7.30 -10.05 8.65
C ARG A 10 -6.54 -11.20 8.02
N LEU A 11 -6.97 -12.44 8.26
CA LEU A 11 -6.38 -13.63 7.67
C LEU A 11 -7.06 -14.06 6.37
N VAL A 12 -7.95 -13.25 5.78
CA VAL A 12 -8.48 -13.51 4.43
C VAL A 12 -7.33 -13.55 3.43
N THR A 13 -7.37 -14.52 2.51
CA THR A 13 -6.37 -14.63 1.44
C THR A 13 -6.47 -13.41 0.52
N PRO A 14 -5.40 -12.62 0.36
CA PRO A 14 -5.36 -11.50 -0.57
C PRO A 14 -5.69 -11.93 -2.00
N ARG A 15 -6.41 -11.08 -2.74
CA ARG A 15 -6.79 -11.33 -4.12
C ARG A 15 -6.58 -10.10 -4.97
N CYS A 16 -5.93 -10.28 -6.12
CA CYS A 16 -5.76 -9.26 -7.12
C CYS A 16 -5.51 -9.93 -8.47
N TYR A 17 -6.14 -9.41 -9.52
CA TYR A 17 -5.98 -9.90 -10.88
C TYR A 17 -4.50 -9.96 -11.29
N ASN A 18 -4.07 -11.11 -11.81
CA ASN A 18 -2.68 -11.41 -12.20
C ASN A 18 -1.62 -11.25 -11.09
N MET A 19 -2.01 -11.37 -9.82
CA MET A 19 -1.06 -11.37 -8.70
C MET A 19 -1.29 -12.61 -7.83
N GLU A 20 -0.19 -13.25 -7.45
CA GLU A 20 -0.20 -14.47 -6.64
C GLU A 20 0.73 -14.33 -5.45
N GLU A 21 0.33 -14.90 -4.32
CA GLU A 21 1.21 -15.09 -3.17
C GLU A 21 2.16 -16.28 -3.41
N LEU A 22 3.18 -16.40 -2.57
CA LEU A 22 3.99 -17.61 -2.48
C LEU A 22 3.12 -18.83 -2.09
N PRO A 23 3.42 -20.04 -2.59
CA PRO A 23 2.61 -21.24 -2.34
C PRO A 23 2.35 -21.52 -0.84
N GLU A 24 3.31 -21.18 0.02
CA GLU A 24 3.23 -21.42 1.47
C GLU A 24 2.29 -20.44 2.19
N ALA A 25 1.87 -19.35 1.56
CA ALA A 25 1.03 -18.34 2.21
C ALA A 25 -0.31 -18.92 2.70
N THR A 26 -0.94 -19.78 1.89
CA THR A 26 -2.24 -20.37 2.20
C THR A 26 -2.17 -21.35 3.37
N SER A 27 -1.14 -22.20 3.41
CA SER A 27 -0.94 -23.15 4.51
C SER A 27 -0.60 -22.42 5.81
N GLU A 28 0.24 -21.37 5.76
CA GLU A 28 0.58 -20.58 6.95
C GLU A 28 -0.62 -19.79 7.49
N ARG A 29 -1.46 -19.18 6.64
CA ARG A 29 -2.71 -18.55 7.11
C ARG A 29 -3.64 -19.55 7.78
N THR A 30 -3.76 -20.75 7.21
CA THR A 30 -4.58 -21.83 7.78
C THR A 30 -4.08 -22.24 9.16
N ARG A 31 -2.77 -22.46 9.30
CA ARG A 31 -2.12 -22.74 10.57
C ARG A 31 -2.34 -21.63 11.60
N LEU A 32 -2.23 -20.35 11.22
CA LEU A 32 -2.46 -19.23 12.13
C LEU A 32 -3.91 -19.17 12.62
N ARG A 33 -4.90 -19.42 11.75
CA ARG A 33 -6.32 -19.50 12.16
C ARG A 33 -6.55 -20.62 13.17
N GLU A 34 -5.91 -21.77 13.01
CA GLU A 34 -6.01 -22.87 13.97
C GLU A 34 -5.41 -22.50 15.34
N ILE A 35 -4.26 -21.82 15.37
CA ILE A 35 -3.64 -21.40 16.63
C ILE A 35 -4.51 -20.37 17.35
N LEU A 36 -5.00 -19.37 16.63
CA LEU A 36 -5.84 -18.30 17.18
C LEU A 36 -7.22 -18.78 17.62
N SER A 37 -7.75 -19.85 17.01
CA SER A 37 -9.02 -20.44 17.47
C SER A 37 -8.87 -21.26 18.76
N ARG A 38 -7.67 -21.77 19.05
CA ARG A 38 -7.36 -22.57 20.25
C ARG A 38 -6.88 -21.74 21.44
N SER A 39 -6.24 -20.60 21.16
CA SER A 39 -5.55 -19.80 22.17
C SER A 39 -5.55 -18.32 21.77
N ASN A 40 -5.58 -17.41 22.75
CA ASN A 40 -5.47 -15.97 22.49
C ASN A 40 -4.01 -15.50 22.46
N GLU A 41 -3.14 -16.24 21.78
CA GLU A 41 -1.68 -16.04 21.73
C GLU A 41 -1.24 -15.05 20.62
N GLU A 42 -2.11 -14.14 20.18
CA GLU A 42 -1.83 -13.19 19.09
C GLU A 42 -0.52 -12.41 19.33
N GLN A 43 -0.29 -11.96 20.56
CA GLN A 43 0.90 -11.18 20.92
C GLN A 43 2.22 -11.94 20.66
N MET A 44 2.26 -13.24 20.99
CA MET A 44 3.44 -14.09 20.75
C MET A 44 3.63 -14.37 19.25
N LEU A 45 2.53 -14.50 18.50
CA LEU A 45 2.61 -14.67 17.04
C LEU A 45 3.13 -13.40 16.35
N LEU A 46 2.82 -12.21 16.85
CA LEU A 46 3.32 -10.94 16.30
C LEU A 46 4.84 -10.75 16.47
N GLU A 47 5.50 -11.56 17.30
CA GLU A 47 6.97 -11.63 17.39
C GLU A 47 7.60 -12.41 16.24
N LYS A 48 6.85 -13.32 15.61
CA LYS A 48 7.33 -14.11 14.46
C LYS A 48 7.15 -13.29 13.18
N PRO A 49 8.22 -12.97 12.42
CA PRO A 49 8.15 -12.05 11.28
C PRO A 49 7.08 -12.40 10.24
N LEU A 50 6.98 -13.67 9.84
CA LEU A 50 5.98 -14.13 8.87
C LEU A 50 4.56 -14.08 9.43
N ALA A 51 4.36 -14.53 10.67
CA ALA A 51 3.04 -14.49 11.29
C ALA A 51 2.55 -13.06 11.46
N ARG A 52 3.43 -12.14 11.90
CA ARG A 52 3.15 -10.70 11.94
C ARG A 52 2.69 -10.19 10.58
N HIS A 53 3.45 -10.48 9.51
CA HIS A 53 3.13 -10.07 8.14
C HIS A 53 1.73 -10.53 7.71
N LEU A 54 1.42 -11.82 7.91
CA LEU A 54 0.13 -12.41 7.54
C LEU A 54 -1.03 -11.86 8.39
N LEU A 55 -0.82 -11.65 9.69
CA LEU A 55 -1.81 -11.08 10.63
C LEU A 55 -2.13 -9.61 10.35
N ARG A 56 -1.21 -8.88 9.72
CA ARG A 56 -1.47 -7.54 9.17
C ARG A 56 -2.26 -7.57 7.86
N GLY A 57 -2.65 -8.76 7.37
CA GLY A 57 -3.39 -8.93 6.12
C GLY A 57 -2.57 -8.56 4.89
N LEU A 58 -1.25 -8.71 4.97
CA LEU A 58 -0.32 -8.46 3.87
C LEU A 58 -0.13 -9.72 3.04
N ALA A 59 -0.08 -9.56 1.72
CA ALA A 59 0.27 -10.58 0.76
C ALA A 59 1.71 -11.03 0.98
N TYR A 60 1.93 -12.34 1.00
CA TYR A 60 3.26 -12.91 1.12
C TYR A 60 3.84 -13.21 -0.27
N THR A 61 4.70 -12.32 -0.76
CA THR A 61 5.38 -12.44 -2.06
C THR A 61 6.89 -12.53 -1.90
N VAL A 62 7.60 -12.82 -3.00
CA VAL A 62 9.06 -12.66 -3.06
C VAL A 62 9.41 -11.21 -2.69
N GLY A 63 10.39 -11.03 -1.81
CA GLY A 63 10.85 -9.72 -1.34
C GLY A 63 9.99 -9.09 -0.23
N SER A 64 9.01 -9.81 0.33
CA SER A 64 8.21 -9.33 1.47
C SER A 64 9.08 -8.83 2.62
N ALA A 65 8.74 -7.66 3.16
CA ALA A 65 9.45 -7.05 4.28
C ALA A 65 8.98 -7.64 5.62
N LEU A 66 9.31 -8.92 5.85
CA LEU A 66 8.90 -9.63 7.06
C LEU A 66 9.43 -8.92 8.32
N GLY A 67 8.57 -8.78 9.33
CA GLY A 67 8.90 -8.11 10.60
C GLY A 67 8.71 -6.59 10.61
N TYR A 68 8.38 -5.97 9.47
CA TYR A 68 8.03 -4.55 9.40
C TYR A 68 6.50 -4.36 9.44
N ASP A 69 6.07 -3.20 9.93
CA ASP A 69 4.65 -2.82 9.89
C ASP A 69 4.33 -1.98 8.65
N PRO A 70 3.16 -2.22 8.02
CA PRO A 70 2.66 -1.35 6.97
C PRO A 70 2.20 0.00 7.56
N PRO A 71 2.08 1.05 6.74
CA PRO A 71 1.46 2.30 7.18
C PRO A 71 0.01 2.06 7.60
N THR A 72 -0.43 2.86 8.57
CA THR A 72 -1.84 3.05 8.88
C THR A 72 -2.56 3.75 7.74
N ARG A 73 -3.90 3.65 7.73
CA ARG A 73 -4.73 4.37 6.77
C ARG A 73 -4.52 5.89 6.88
N GLU A 74 -4.34 6.37 8.10
CA GLU A 74 -4.11 7.78 8.44
C GLU A 74 -2.76 8.26 7.92
N GLU A 75 -1.70 7.47 8.05
CA GLU A 75 -0.38 7.78 7.46
C GLU A 75 -0.43 7.81 5.93
N CYS A 76 -1.13 6.84 5.31
CA CYS A 76 -1.37 6.83 3.88
C CYS A 76 -2.10 8.09 3.42
N LEU A 77 -3.16 8.47 4.15
CA LEU A 77 -3.96 9.66 3.87
C LEU A 77 -3.13 10.93 4.04
N ALA A 78 -2.38 11.05 5.14
CA ALA A 78 -1.54 12.20 5.42
C ALA A 78 -0.53 12.45 4.29
N ALA A 79 0.13 11.39 3.80
CA ALA A 79 1.05 11.48 2.67
C ALA A 79 0.34 11.83 1.34
N PHE A 80 -0.91 11.39 1.17
CA PHE A 80 -1.71 11.62 -0.03
C PHE A 80 -2.19 13.08 -0.14
N VAL A 81 -2.56 13.69 0.98
CA VAL A 81 -3.19 15.03 1.03
C VAL A 81 -2.21 16.20 1.14
N ILE A 82 -0.89 15.96 1.12
CA ILE A 82 0.11 17.04 1.19
C ILE A 82 -0.07 18.00 0.01
N PRO A 83 -0.41 19.29 0.25
CA PRO A 83 -0.64 20.26 -0.82
C PRO A 83 0.67 20.76 -1.41
N ASN A 84 0.63 21.16 -2.68
CA ASN A 84 1.71 21.86 -3.36
C ASN A 84 1.47 23.39 -3.40
N LYS A 85 2.38 24.12 -4.05
CA LYS A 85 2.30 25.59 -4.21
C LYS A 85 1.01 26.09 -4.89
N VAL A 86 0.37 25.27 -5.73
CA VAL A 86 -0.87 25.62 -6.44
C VAL A 86 -2.13 25.06 -5.76
N GLY A 87 -2.00 24.52 -4.54
CA GLY A 87 -3.10 23.96 -3.75
C GLY A 87 -3.55 22.55 -4.15
N LEU A 88 -2.93 21.91 -5.14
CA LEU A 88 -3.20 20.51 -5.48
C LEU A 88 -2.50 19.59 -4.48
N THR A 89 -3.25 18.62 -3.96
CA THR A 89 -2.70 17.54 -3.12
C THR A 89 -1.75 16.64 -3.92
N THR A 90 -0.90 15.91 -3.22
CA THR A 90 0.04 14.97 -3.84
C THR A 90 -0.67 13.86 -4.61
N GLY A 91 -1.77 13.35 -4.06
CA GLY A 91 -2.70 12.45 -4.74
C GLY A 91 -3.33 13.06 -5.99
N ALA A 92 -3.94 14.25 -5.89
CA ALA A 92 -4.54 14.94 -7.03
C ALA A 92 -3.55 15.23 -8.16
N ARG A 93 -2.32 15.62 -7.81
CA ARG A 93 -1.25 15.87 -8.79
C ARG A 93 -0.84 14.59 -9.51
N ALA A 94 -0.69 13.49 -8.78
CA ALA A 94 -0.38 12.20 -9.37
C ALA A 94 -1.53 11.74 -10.29
N TRP A 95 -2.79 11.94 -9.89
CA TRP A 95 -3.95 11.59 -10.70
C TRP A 95 -4.01 12.43 -11.98
N SER A 96 -3.73 13.73 -11.90
CA SER A 96 -3.63 14.63 -13.06
C SER A 96 -2.58 14.18 -14.09
N LYS A 97 -1.50 13.55 -13.63
CA LYS A 97 -0.49 12.95 -14.52
C LYS A 97 -0.91 11.58 -15.04
N HIS A 98 -1.69 10.84 -14.26
CA HIS A 98 -2.05 9.45 -14.51
C HIS A 98 -3.29 9.30 -15.40
N GLY A 99 -4.31 10.16 -15.26
CA GLY A 99 -5.57 10.07 -16.01
C GLY A 99 -5.43 10.20 -17.53
N HIS A 100 -4.32 10.74 -18.03
CA HIS A 100 -4.01 10.72 -19.46
C HIS A 100 -3.57 9.33 -19.97
N ARG A 101 -3.22 8.40 -19.08
CA ARG A 101 -2.65 7.08 -19.42
C ARG A 101 -3.69 5.95 -19.42
N SER A 102 -4.80 6.12 -18.73
CA SER A 102 -5.83 5.08 -18.54
C SER A 102 -6.91 5.02 -19.63
N GLN A 103 -6.70 5.69 -20.77
CA GLN A 103 -7.71 5.77 -21.85
C GLN A 103 -7.86 4.48 -22.69
N GLY A 104 -7.21 3.37 -22.31
CA GLY A 104 -7.13 2.15 -23.13
C GLY A 104 -7.74 0.88 -22.56
N THR A 105 -8.11 0.81 -21.27
CA THR A 105 -8.69 -0.41 -20.68
C THR A 105 -10.22 -0.30 -20.65
N PRO A 106 -10.97 -1.08 -21.45
CA PRO A 106 -12.41 -1.13 -21.34
C PRO A 106 -12.78 -1.69 -19.97
N GLY A 107 -13.42 -0.87 -19.13
CA GLY A 107 -14.01 -1.37 -17.90
C GLY A 107 -15.11 -2.39 -18.21
N PRO A 108 -15.34 -3.39 -17.34
CA PRO A 108 -16.45 -4.30 -17.51
C PRO A 108 -17.75 -3.50 -17.34
N SER A 109 -18.65 -3.63 -18.32
CA SER A 109 -20.02 -3.10 -18.39
C SER A 109 -20.23 -1.60 -18.70
N SER A 110 -20.26 -1.29 -19.99
CA SER A 110 -21.34 -0.47 -20.54
C SER A 110 -21.75 -1.04 -21.90
N GLY A 111 -22.64 -2.03 -21.88
CA GLY A 111 -23.36 -2.45 -23.09
C GLY A 111 -24.29 -1.34 -23.53
N SER A 112 -23.78 -0.39 -24.32
CA SER A 112 -24.62 0.48 -25.12
C SER A 112 -23.80 1.03 -26.29
N ALA A 113 -24.04 0.47 -27.47
CA ALA A 113 -23.60 1.04 -28.72
C ALA A 113 -24.51 2.27 -29.02
N CYS A 114 -24.17 3.41 -28.45
CA CYS A 114 -24.69 4.72 -28.88
C CYS A 114 -23.61 5.80 -28.68
N GLY A 115 -23.22 6.42 -29.81
CA GLY A 115 -22.49 7.70 -29.94
C GLY A 115 -21.49 8.16 -28.85
N GLY A 116 -20.20 8.05 -29.16
CA GLY A 116 -19.24 9.14 -28.91
C GLY A 116 -18.80 9.48 -27.49
N VAL A 117 -19.10 8.68 -26.46
CA VAL A 117 -18.54 8.91 -25.11
C VAL A 117 -17.20 8.17 -24.98
N GLN A 118 -16.09 8.90 -25.05
CA GLN A 118 -14.78 8.35 -24.70
C GLN A 118 -14.85 7.74 -23.29
N SER A 119 -14.62 6.44 -23.18
CA SER A 119 -14.56 5.74 -21.89
C SER A 119 -13.51 6.42 -21.01
N ARG A 120 -13.94 7.00 -19.88
CA ARG A 120 -13.08 7.85 -19.02
C ARG A 120 -12.04 7.05 -18.22
N GLY A 121 -11.87 5.77 -18.50
CA GLY A 121 -10.99 4.84 -17.76
C GLY A 121 -11.45 4.63 -16.32
N TRP A 122 -10.85 3.65 -15.63
CA TRP A 122 -11.22 3.33 -14.24
C TRP A 122 -10.98 4.50 -13.26
N TRP A 123 -9.91 5.28 -13.50
CA TRP A 123 -9.53 6.43 -12.70
C TRP A 123 -10.36 7.68 -12.96
N GLY A 124 -11.12 7.74 -14.05
CA GLY A 124 -11.81 8.95 -14.47
C GLY A 124 -10.85 10.07 -14.91
N THR A 125 -11.43 11.26 -15.14
CA THR A 125 -10.69 12.43 -15.61
C THR A 125 -10.63 13.52 -14.54
N PRO A 126 -9.44 14.03 -14.19
CA PRO A 126 -9.30 15.18 -13.31
C PRO A 126 -9.73 16.45 -14.06
N SER A 127 -10.88 17.00 -13.70
CA SER A 127 -11.43 18.23 -14.30
C SER A 127 -12.18 19.04 -13.26
N GLY A 128 -12.14 20.36 -13.41
CA GLY A 128 -12.78 21.34 -12.52
C GLY A 128 -11.76 22.20 -11.77
N PRO A 129 -12.22 23.05 -10.83
CA PRO A 129 -11.36 23.82 -9.94
C PRO A 129 -10.48 22.93 -9.06
N VAL A 130 -9.38 23.49 -8.54
CA VAL A 130 -8.40 22.77 -7.70
C VAL A 130 -9.07 22.04 -6.52
N ALA A 131 -10.02 22.68 -5.85
CA ALA A 131 -10.78 22.08 -4.75
C ALA A 131 -11.55 20.82 -5.18
N GLU A 132 -12.24 20.89 -6.32
CA GLU A 132 -13.01 19.77 -6.87
C GLU A 132 -12.10 18.61 -7.30
N ILE A 133 -10.94 18.91 -7.88
CA ILE A 133 -9.94 17.88 -8.23
C ILE A 133 -9.42 17.19 -6.96
N ASN A 134 -9.14 17.95 -5.90
CA ASN A 134 -8.68 17.39 -4.63
C ASN A 134 -9.74 16.50 -3.97
N GLU A 135 -11.01 16.93 -3.97
CA GLU A 135 -12.12 16.14 -3.44
C GLU A 135 -12.31 14.82 -4.20
N LYS A 136 -12.29 14.87 -5.53
CA LYS A 136 -12.36 13.66 -6.36
C LYS A 136 -11.16 12.74 -6.14
N ALA A 137 -9.96 13.29 -5.98
CA ALA A 137 -8.77 12.49 -5.66
C ALA A 137 -8.90 11.80 -4.29
N LEU A 138 -9.49 12.46 -3.30
CA LEU A 138 -9.77 11.86 -1.99
C LEU A 138 -10.83 10.76 -2.09
N ALA A 139 -11.85 10.92 -2.92
CA ALA A 139 -12.81 9.86 -3.21
C ALA A 139 -12.14 8.64 -3.85
N LEU A 140 -11.17 8.85 -4.76
CA LEU A 140 -10.35 7.76 -5.32
C LEU A 140 -9.49 7.07 -4.24
N PHE A 141 -8.92 7.83 -3.31
CA PHE A 141 -8.20 7.26 -2.16
C PHE A 141 -9.10 6.30 -1.38
N GLY A 142 -10.30 6.73 -0.99
CA GLY A 142 -11.27 5.85 -0.32
C GLY A 142 -11.63 4.64 -1.16
N LYS A 143 -11.95 4.84 -2.45
CA LYS A 143 -12.29 3.77 -3.40
C LYS A 143 -11.22 2.67 -3.45
N VAL A 144 -9.94 3.01 -3.37
CA VAL A 144 -8.85 2.03 -3.44
C VAL A 144 -8.49 1.48 -2.05
N VAL A 145 -8.27 2.35 -1.07
CA VAL A 145 -7.73 1.96 0.25
C VAL A 145 -8.77 1.24 1.09
N ASP A 146 -10.03 1.68 1.05
CA ASP A 146 -11.10 1.10 1.86
C ASP A 146 -11.65 -0.22 1.27
N HIS A 147 -11.40 -0.46 -0.03
CA HIS A 147 -11.78 -1.68 -0.75
C HIS A 147 -10.57 -2.52 -1.16
N ALA A 148 -9.41 -2.32 -0.53
CA ALA A 148 -8.20 -3.03 -0.87
C ALA A 148 -8.34 -4.54 -0.58
N THR A 149 -8.26 -5.35 -1.62
CA THR A 149 -8.24 -6.82 -1.54
C THR A 149 -6.82 -7.38 -1.57
N TRP A 150 -5.85 -6.53 -1.90
CA TRP A 150 -4.44 -6.86 -1.92
C TRP A 150 -3.63 -5.75 -1.28
N ARG A 151 -2.80 -6.11 -0.30
CA ARG A 151 -1.88 -5.20 0.38
C ARG A 151 -0.53 -5.86 0.41
N ASN A 152 0.51 -5.23 -0.11
CA ASN A 152 1.86 -5.80 -0.13
C ASN A 152 2.85 -4.83 0.49
N LEU A 153 3.77 -5.36 1.30
CA LEU A 153 4.87 -4.63 1.90
C LEU A 153 6.17 -5.35 1.53
N HIS A 154 7.01 -4.72 0.72
CA HIS A 154 8.19 -5.35 0.17
C HIS A 154 9.36 -4.39 0.03
N TRP A 155 10.57 -4.94 -0.01
CA TRP A 155 11.79 -4.17 -0.25
C TRP A 155 12.09 -4.08 -1.75
N LEU A 156 12.40 -2.86 -2.19
CA LEU A 156 13.15 -2.63 -3.42
C LEU A 156 14.65 -2.53 -3.10
N PRO A 157 15.53 -2.65 -4.11
CA PRO A 157 16.94 -2.33 -3.95
C PRO A 157 17.16 -0.93 -3.36
N HIS A 158 18.33 -0.72 -2.75
CA HIS A 158 18.70 0.55 -2.08
C HIS A 158 17.83 0.90 -0.87
N GLN A 159 17.35 -0.12 -0.15
CA GLN A 159 16.67 0.07 1.14
C GLN A 159 15.42 0.95 1.00
N VAL A 160 14.66 0.76 -0.09
CA VAL A 160 13.37 1.43 -0.26
C VAL A 160 12.28 0.45 0.12
N LEU A 161 11.61 0.72 1.24
CA LEU A 161 10.45 -0.05 1.68
C LEU A 161 9.22 0.45 0.92
N VAL A 162 8.48 -0.44 0.29
CA VAL A 162 7.31 -0.11 -0.52
C VAL A 162 6.07 -0.74 0.07
N TYR A 163 5.04 0.07 0.23
CA TYR A 163 3.69 -0.37 0.55
C TYR A 163 2.79 -0.15 -0.66
N GLU A 164 2.14 -1.20 -1.11
CA GLU A 164 1.25 -1.19 -2.27
C GLU A 164 -0.11 -1.75 -1.86
N VAL A 165 -1.18 -1.05 -2.23
CA VAL A 165 -2.56 -1.52 -2.03
C VAL A 165 -3.28 -1.53 -3.37
N ARG A 166 -4.06 -2.58 -3.61
CA ARG A 166 -4.84 -2.76 -4.83
C ARG A 166 -6.22 -3.29 -4.52
N VAL A 167 -7.16 -2.91 -5.38
CA VAL A 167 -8.47 -3.56 -5.50
C VAL A 167 -8.33 -4.81 -6.38
N GLU A 168 -9.39 -5.62 -6.43
CA GLU A 168 -9.37 -6.94 -7.06
C GLU A 168 -9.05 -6.86 -8.55
N GLU A 169 -9.48 -5.80 -9.24
CA GLU A 169 -9.23 -5.57 -10.66
C GLU A 169 -7.78 -5.17 -10.96
N GLY A 170 -6.95 -4.96 -9.94
CA GLY A 170 -5.53 -4.65 -10.08
C GLY A 170 -5.17 -3.18 -10.02
N TYR A 171 -6.14 -2.26 -10.01
CA TYR A 171 -5.90 -0.84 -9.78
C TYR A 171 -5.46 -0.59 -8.34
N GLY A 172 -4.53 0.34 -8.14
CA GLY A 172 -3.93 0.52 -6.82
C GLY A 172 -3.22 1.83 -6.58
N MET A 173 -2.58 1.89 -5.41
CA MET A 173 -1.82 3.02 -4.91
C MET A 173 -0.56 2.53 -4.21
N ARG A 174 0.50 3.34 -4.29
CA ARG A 174 1.82 2.99 -3.74
C ARG A 174 2.39 4.11 -2.87
N TRP A 175 2.95 3.72 -1.74
CA TRP A 175 3.75 4.54 -0.84
C TRP A 175 5.14 3.92 -0.67
N SER A 176 6.10 4.73 -0.23
CA SER A 176 7.43 4.23 0.14
C SER A 176 8.05 4.96 1.31
N GLN A 177 8.99 4.30 1.98
CA GLN A 177 9.99 4.90 2.86
C GLN A 177 11.39 4.67 2.29
N ASP A 178 12.22 5.70 2.30
CA ASP A 178 13.63 5.59 1.95
C ASP A 178 14.45 5.43 3.23
N TRP A 179 15.07 4.26 3.39
CA TRP A 179 15.88 3.93 4.57
C TRP A 179 17.39 4.03 4.32
N SER A 180 17.82 4.50 3.15
CA SER A 180 19.24 4.61 2.80
C SER A 180 20.04 5.44 3.81
N SER A 181 19.44 6.50 4.34
CA SER A 181 20.08 7.37 5.36
C SER A 181 20.00 6.81 6.78
N ALA A 182 18.98 6.00 7.08
CA ALA A 182 18.76 5.46 8.43
C ALA A 182 19.56 4.17 8.69
N MET A 183 19.79 3.34 7.67
CA MET A 183 20.60 2.12 7.79
C MET A 183 22.10 2.37 7.55
N GLY A 184 22.47 3.56 7.05
CA GLY A 184 23.85 3.92 6.71
C GLY A 184 24.75 4.27 7.90
N GLN A 185 24.25 4.20 9.14
CA GLN A 185 25.00 4.66 10.32
C GLN A 185 25.19 3.61 11.43
N ASP A 186 24.76 2.35 11.26
CA ASP A 186 24.86 1.34 12.34
C ASP A 186 25.21 -0.08 11.87
N SER A 187 25.94 -0.23 10.77
CA SER A 187 26.46 -1.52 10.30
C SER A 187 27.79 -1.92 10.93
N LEU A 188 27.93 -1.76 12.26
CA LEU A 188 28.92 -2.49 13.09
C LEU A 188 28.49 -2.58 14.57
N GLN A 189 27.27 -3.04 14.90
CA GLN A 189 27.06 -3.87 16.11
C GLN A 189 25.67 -4.51 16.18
N GLN A 190 25.68 -5.81 16.43
CA GLN A 190 24.55 -6.61 16.93
C GLN A 190 23.99 -6.05 18.26
N PRO A 191 22.77 -6.42 18.68
CA PRO A 191 21.97 -5.63 19.60
C PRO A 191 22.57 -5.66 21.01
N ARG A 192 22.79 -4.47 21.59
CA ARG A 192 23.18 -4.33 22.99
C ARG A 192 22.13 -3.56 23.77
N THR A 193 21.67 -4.19 24.84
CA THR A 193 20.82 -3.63 25.88
C THR A 193 21.53 -2.54 26.68
N THR A 194 20.73 -1.54 27.09
CA THR A 194 20.77 -0.78 28.36
C THR A 194 21.83 0.32 28.64
N THR A 195 21.30 1.55 28.74
CA THR A 195 21.44 2.56 29.83
C THR A 195 22.51 3.68 29.78
N THR A 196 21.97 4.91 29.87
CA THR A 196 22.37 6.11 30.68
C THR A 196 23.15 7.31 30.05
N THR A 197 22.46 8.46 30.10
CA THR A 197 22.88 9.85 30.42
C THR A 197 23.74 10.65 29.43
N THR A 198 23.16 11.69 28.82
CA THR A 198 23.27 13.12 29.25
C THR A 198 22.61 14.06 28.23
N THR A 199 21.56 14.75 28.68
CA THR A 199 21.10 16.12 28.35
C THR A 199 21.39 16.69 26.95
N THR A 200 20.39 16.68 26.07
CA THR A 200 19.88 17.86 25.35
C THR A 200 18.48 17.53 24.80
N THR A 201 17.52 18.39 25.11
CA THR A 201 16.10 18.25 24.79
C THR A 201 15.83 18.37 23.29
N THR A 202 15.86 17.24 22.58
CA THR A 202 15.12 17.06 21.32
C THR A 202 14.58 15.64 21.30
N THR A 203 13.24 15.52 21.33
CA THR A 203 12.47 14.28 21.38
C THR A 203 12.95 13.26 20.35
N THR A 204 13.87 12.38 20.77
CA THR A 204 14.41 11.30 19.96
C THR A 204 13.46 10.11 20.10
N THR A 205 12.32 10.16 19.42
CA THR A 205 11.58 8.93 19.09
C THR A 205 12.35 8.30 17.93
N SER A 206 12.71 7.03 18.01
CA SER A 206 13.36 6.33 16.88
C SER A 206 12.39 6.29 15.70
N MET A 207 12.43 7.32 14.85
CA MET A 207 11.42 7.53 13.82
C MET A 207 11.85 6.82 12.55
N SER A 208 11.14 5.74 12.23
CA SER A 208 11.10 5.24 10.86
C SER A 208 10.84 6.41 9.89
N PRO A 209 11.42 6.42 8.69
CA PRO A 209 11.22 7.49 7.73
C PRO A 209 9.73 7.72 7.44
N ALA A 210 9.30 8.96 7.18
CA ALA A 210 7.90 9.20 6.85
C ALA A 210 7.50 8.51 5.54
N TRP A 211 6.26 7.99 5.49
CA TRP A 211 5.70 7.43 4.26
C TRP A 211 5.45 8.53 3.22
N VAL A 212 5.84 8.26 1.98
CA VAL A 212 5.65 9.18 0.85
C VAL A 212 4.78 8.51 -0.20
N PHE A 213 3.68 9.17 -0.61
CA PHE A 213 2.86 8.71 -1.73
C PHE A 213 3.64 8.80 -3.04
N ARG A 214 3.70 7.70 -3.78
CA ARG A 214 4.45 7.60 -5.04
C ARG A 214 3.58 7.64 -6.27
N GLY A 215 2.35 7.17 -6.19
CA GLY A 215 1.41 7.27 -7.30
C GLY A 215 0.37 6.16 -7.33
N PHE A 216 -0.36 6.17 -8.44
CA PHE A 216 -1.35 5.18 -8.82
C PHE A 216 -0.67 4.02 -9.55
N VAL A 217 -1.23 2.83 -9.39
CA VAL A 217 -0.72 1.60 -9.98
C VAL A 217 -1.80 0.98 -10.83
N GLU A 218 -1.47 0.63 -12.05
CA GLU A 218 -2.40 0.01 -12.99
C GLU A 218 -2.33 -1.54 -12.87
N PRO A 219 -3.37 -2.26 -13.33
CA PRO A 219 -3.38 -3.73 -13.31
C PRO A 219 -2.18 -4.33 -14.03
N MET A 220 -1.68 -5.48 -13.57
CA MET A 220 -0.62 -6.17 -14.30
C MET A 220 -1.13 -6.66 -15.66
N ILE A 221 -0.59 -6.10 -16.74
CA ILE A 221 -0.86 -6.54 -18.12
C ILE A 221 0.23 -7.53 -18.54
N VAL A 222 -0.20 -8.72 -18.98
CA VAL A 222 0.69 -9.70 -19.62
C VAL A 222 1.31 -9.05 -20.86
N ASP A 223 2.64 -9.07 -20.97
CA ASP A 223 3.41 -8.38 -22.02
C ASP A 223 3.33 -6.84 -22.03
N GLY A 224 2.98 -6.22 -20.90
CA GLY A 224 2.93 -4.76 -20.75
C GLY A 224 4.19 -4.04 -21.27
N HIS A 225 5.37 -4.59 -20.98
CA HIS A 225 6.65 -4.05 -21.45
C HIS A 225 6.74 -3.94 -22.98
N GLN A 226 6.10 -4.86 -23.73
CA GLN A 226 6.10 -4.85 -25.19
C GLN A 226 5.19 -3.77 -25.78
N VAL A 227 4.15 -3.36 -25.03
CA VAL A 227 3.23 -2.27 -25.41
C VAL A 227 3.64 -0.91 -24.82
N GLY A 228 4.88 -0.79 -24.33
CA GLY A 228 5.44 0.46 -23.83
C GLY A 228 5.03 0.83 -22.42
N TRP A 229 4.46 -0.09 -21.64
CA TRP A 229 4.21 0.14 -20.22
C TRP A 229 5.52 0.23 -19.44
N ARG A 230 5.55 1.17 -18.49
CA ARG A 230 6.63 1.35 -17.52
C ARG A 230 6.02 1.34 -16.12
N HIS A 231 6.54 0.45 -15.26
CA HIS A 231 6.12 0.24 -13.87
C HIS A 231 6.35 1.46 -12.96
#